data_AF-A0A398CDL8-F1
#
_entry.id   AF-A0A398CDL8-F1
#
_cell.length_a   1.000
_cell.length_b   1.000
_cell.length_c   1.000
_cell.angle_alpha   90.00
_cell.angle_beta   90.00
_cell.angle_gamma   90.00
#
_symmetry.space_group_name_H-M   'P 1'
#
loop_
_entity.id
_entity.type
_entity.pdbx_description
1 polymer ?
#
loop_
_entity_poly.entity_id
_entity_poly.type
_entity_poly.pdbx_seq_one_letter_code
_entity_poly.pdbx_strand_id
1 'polypeptide(L)'
;MGIPVLRSRVMKELKKRLKRKKWPVWSLGLVAAIFLISAAVGAASVYLIVSSGKTERVAEAWSPVISADEPGVDATPRERTLHSLSRWNGEVEVVLHRVYLCGEETRMLGRHATSEARDLLISHLDWDAKFDRTGTVVMEEKIDDLSPACRSTSYIGLDEDGNLSLFDGPPRKDNVVRTFFQLDVGLLESSLSKERLHELANGIKVSDKDEYNSVLSTFSDYALERSESVLQPRT
;
A
#
# COMPACT_ATOMS: atom_id res chain seq x y z
N MET A 1 35.21 11.49 -18.44
CA MET A 1 35.15 10.76 -17.15
C MET A 1 35.60 11.72 -16.06
N GLY A 2 34.69 12.14 -15.17
CA GLY A 2 35.02 13.08 -14.09
C GLY A 2 33.79 13.33 -13.23
N ILE A 3 33.72 12.65 -12.09
CA ILE A 3 32.68 12.84 -11.06
C ILE A 3 33.29 13.75 -9.98
N PRO A 4 32.69 14.90 -9.63
CA PRO A 4 33.07 15.62 -8.43
C PRO A 4 32.29 15.13 -7.20
N VAL A 5 33.06 14.78 -6.18
CA VAL A 5 32.65 14.30 -4.87
C VAL A 5 32.27 15.51 -3.99
N LEU A 6 30.98 15.65 -3.65
CA LEU A 6 30.47 16.65 -2.69
C LEU A 6 29.88 15.94 -1.47
N ARG A 7 30.74 15.40 -0.59
CA ARG A 7 30.30 14.68 0.62
C ARG A 7 31.07 15.10 1.88
N SER A 8 31.28 16.40 2.11
CA SER A 8 32.01 16.84 3.33
C SER A 8 31.52 18.11 4.02
N ARG A 9 30.40 18.73 3.61
CA ARG A 9 29.91 19.98 4.25
C ARG A 9 28.74 19.84 5.22
N VAL A 10 27.94 18.77 5.14
CA VAL A 10 26.75 18.59 6.01
C VAL A 10 27.13 18.12 7.42
N MET A 11 28.26 17.41 7.56
CA MET A 11 28.66 16.78 8.82
C MET A 11 29.24 17.75 9.87
N LYS A 12 29.44 19.03 9.50
CA LYS A 12 29.95 20.07 10.41
C LYS A 12 28.85 20.83 11.16
N GLU A 13 27.60 20.78 10.70
CA GLU A 13 26.47 21.45 11.37
C GLU A 13 25.77 20.56 12.42
N LEU A 14 25.82 19.23 12.28
CA LEU A 14 25.24 18.30 13.26
C LEU A 14 26.01 18.26 14.60
N LYS A 15 27.32 18.53 14.57
CA LYS A 15 28.18 18.46 15.76
C LYS A 15 27.96 19.61 16.75
N LYS A 16 27.23 20.66 16.37
CA LYS A 16 26.99 21.84 17.23
C LYS A 16 25.73 21.74 18.08
N ARG A 17 24.82 20.78 17.83
CA ARG A 17 23.57 20.63 18.60
C ARG A 17 23.59 19.60 19.73
N LEU A 18 24.67 18.83 19.89
CA LEU A 18 24.82 17.83 20.96
C LEU A 18 25.49 18.35 22.24
N LYS A 19 25.89 19.63 22.29
CA LYS A 19 26.38 20.26 23.53
C LYS A 19 25.33 21.21 24.11
N ARG A 20 24.22 20.68 24.60
CA ARG A 20 23.31 21.34 25.57
C ARG A 20 22.20 20.39 26.04
N LYS A 21 22.55 19.38 26.84
CA LYS A 21 21.62 18.80 27.82
C LYS A 21 22.43 18.04 28.87
N LYS A 22 22.74 18.70 29.99
CA LYS A 22 23.27 18.03 31.18
C LYS A 22 22.13 17.17 31.75
N TRP A 23 22.10 15.88 31.46
CA TRP A 23 21.22 14.95 32.17
C TRP A 23 21.85 14.64 33.54
N PRO A 24 21.09 14.66 34.65
CA PRO A 24 21.64 14.46 35.98
C PRO A 24 22.04 12.99 36.15
N VAL A 25 23.29 12.77 36.55
CA VAL A 25 23.98 11.47 36.62
C VAL A 25 23.47 10.56 37.77
N TRP A 26 22.32 10.87 38.36
CA TRP A 26 21.74 10.13 39.49
C TRP A 26 20.60 9.15 39.10
N SER A 27 20.21 9.06 37.84
CA SER A 27 19.15 8.13 37.39
C SER A 27 19.66 6.77 36.89
N LEU A 28 20.96 6.61 36.61
CA LEU A 28 21.54 5.33 36.16
C LEU A 28 21.82 4.35 37.30
N GLY A 29 22.11 4.83 38.51
CA GLY A 29 22.33 3.98 39.68
C GLY A 29 21.06 3.26 40.16
N LEU A 30 19.89 3.88 39.98
CA LEU A 30 18.62 3.36 40.46
C LEU A 30 18.06 2.24 39.56
N VAL A 31 18.34 2.27 38.25
CA VAL A 31 17.93 1.23 37.29
C VAL A 31 18.78 -0.05 37.43
N ALA A 32 20.07 0.08 37.71
CA ALA A 32 20.96 -1.07 37.95
C ALA A 32 20.62 -1.84 39.23
N ALA A 33 20.15 -1.15 40.28
CA ALA A 33 19.71 -1.79 41.52
C ALA A 33 18.42 -2.62 41.34
N ILE A 34 17.49 -2.18 40.48
CA ILE A 34 16.24 -2.92 40.19
C ILE A 34 16.52 -4.22 39.41
N PHE A 35 17.49 -4.21 38.50
CA PHE A 35 17.88 -5.42 37.74
C PHE A 35 18.61 -6.48 38.58
N LEU A 36 19.30 -6.09 39.66
CA LEU A 36 20.02 -7.04 40.51
C LEU A 36 19.12 -7.70 41.56
N ILE A 37 18.02 -7.06 41.96
CA ILE A 37 17.06 -7.64 42.93
C ILE A 37 16.16 -8.70 42.26
N SER A 38 15.82 -8.56 40.98
CA SER A 38 14.98 -9.54 40.26
C SER A 38 15.70 -10.88 40.00
N ALA A 39 17.02 -10.87 39.80
CA ALA A 39 17.82 -12.07 39.60
C ALA A 39 17.98 -12.93 40.87
N ALA A 40 18.07 -12.30 42.04
CA ALA A 40 18.23 -13.01 43.31
C ALA A 40 16.95 -13.74 43.76
N VAL A 41 15.77 -13.15 43.49
CA VAL A 41 14.47 -13.76 43.84
C VAL A 41 14.16 -14.98 42.97
N GLY A 42 14.54 -14.97 41.69
CA GLY A 42 14.35 -16.11 40.77
C GLY A 42 15.20 -17.33 41.13
N ALA A 43 16.45 -17.14 41.53
CA ALA A 43 17.33 -18.26 41.90
C ALA A 43 16.92 -18.93 43.23
N ALA A 44 16.47 -18.13 44.21
CA ALA A 44 16.02 -18.66 45.50
C ALA A 44 14.70 -19.44 45.39
N SER A 45 13.77 -19.01 44.54
CA SER A 45 12.50 -19.69 44.32
C SER A 45 12.67 -21.03 43.60
N VAL A 46 13.57 -21.13 42.62
CA VAL A 46 13.92 -22.41 41.97
C VAL A 46 14.61 -23.37 42.95
N TYR A 47 15.51 -22.87 43.81
CA TYR A 47 16.18 -23.71 44.82
C TYR A 47 15.18 -24.26 45.86
N LEU A 48 14.20 -23.46 46.30
CA LEU A 48 13.18 -23.90 47.26
C LEU A 48 12.21 -24.94 46.67
N ILE A 49 11.89 -24.85 45.38
CA ILE A 49 11.03 -25.83 44.70
C ILE A 49 11.77 -27.17 44.52
N VAL A 50 13.05 -27.15 44.14
CA VAL A 50 13.86 -28.36 43.94
C VAL A 50 14.18 -29.06 45.27
N SER A 51 14.45 -28.30 46.34
CA SER A 51 14.83 -28.87 47.65
C SER A 51 13.65 -29.37 48.50
N SER A 52 12.41 -29.01 48.16
CA SER A 52 11.22 -29.40 48.95
C SER A 52 10.55 -30.70 48.51
N GLY A 53 11.07 -31.41 47.49
CA GLY A 53 10.69 -32.80 47.19
C GLY A 53 9.19 -33.05 46.92
N LYS A 54 8.43 -32.01 46.57
CA LYS A 54 6.99 -32.08 46.24
C LYS A 54 6.82 -31.99 44.72
N THR A 55 6.99 -33.10 44.05
CA THR A 55 6.62 -33.30 42.64
C THR A 55 5.13 -33.58 42.55
N GLU A 56 4.30 -32.54 42.57
CA GLU A 56 2.90 -32.63 42.15
C GLU A 56 2.63 -31.66 41.00
N ARG A 57 2.42 -32.27 39.83
CA ARG A 57 1.68 -31.81 38.65
C ARG A 57 1.48 -30.30 38.50
N VAL A 58 2.36 -29.67 37.73
CA VAL A 58 2.01 -28.51 36.91
C VAL A 58 2.39 -28.85 35.48
N ALA A 59 1.65 -29.79 34.90
CA ALA A 59 1.73 -30.19 33.50
C ALA A 59 0.32 -30.11 32.91
N GLU A 60 -0.28 -28.92 32.95
CA GLU A 60 -1.52 -28.59 32.24
C GLU A 60 -1.81 -27.09 32.34
N ALA A 61 -0.93 -26.27 31.75
CA ALA A 61 -1.27 -24.92 31.34
C ALA A 61 -0.21 -24.47 30.33
N TRP A 62 -0.62 -24.39 29.06
CA TRP A 62 0.15 -23.95 27.90
C TRP A 62 0.96 -25.04 27.20
N SER A 63 0.26 -26.03 26.64
CA SER A 63 0.61 -26.45 25.29
C SER A 63 -0.10 -25.49 24.33
N PRO A 64 0.60 -24.55 23.65
CA PRO A 64 0.04 -24.05 22.43
C PRO A 64 0.06 -25.25 21.47
N VAL A 65 -1.10 -25.85 21.24
CA VAL A 65 -1.32 -26.60 20.00
C VAL A 65 -1.23 -25.54 18.90
N ILE A 66 -0.01 -25.23 18.50
CA ILE A 66 0.27 -24.65 17.19
C ILE A 66 -0.06 -25.81 16.26
N SER A 67 -1.33 -25.88 15.86
CA SER A 67 -1.67 -26.48 14.58
C SER A 67 -0.88 -25.65 13.57
N ALA A 68 0.28 -26.17 13.19
CA ALA A 68 0.96 -25.67 12.02
C ALA A 68 -0.05 -25.76 10.88
N ASP A 69 -0.13 -24.67 10.11
CA ASP A 69 -0.74 -24.66 8.79
C ASP A 69 -2.22 -24.23 8.67
N GLU A 70 -2.75 -23.41 9.59
CA GLU A 70 -3.93 -22.59 9.28
C GLU A 70 -3.56 -21.11 9.41
N PRO A 71 -3.79 -20.26 8.38
CA PRO A 71 -3.51 -18.84 8.47
C PRO A 71 -4.34 -18.25 9.62
N GLY A 72 -3.67 -17.54 10.52
CA GLY A 72 -4.34 -16.89 11.65
C GLY A 72 -5.47 -15.98 11.18
N VAL A 73 -6.41 -15.69 12.08
CA VAL A 73 -7.58 -14.82 11.81
C VAL A 73 -7.18 -13.46 11.22
N ASP A 74 -5.94 -13.02 11.47
CA ASP A 74 -5.37 -11.75 11.01
C ASP A 74 -4.55 -11.83 9.71
N ALA A 75 -4.49 -12.99 9.04
CA ALA A 75 -3.69 -13.16 7.83
C ALA A 75 -4.19 -12.26 6.69
N THR A 76 -3.28 -11.74 5.87
CA THR A 76 -3.65 -10.96 4.69
C THR A 76 -4.31 -11.87 3.63
N PRO A 77 -5.15 -11.33 2.73
CA PRO A 77 -5.70 -12.11 1.61
C PRO A 77 -4.61 -12.83 0.80
N ARG A 78 -3.47 -12.16 0.60
CA ARG A 78 -2.29 -12.71 -0.07
C ARG A 78 -1.68 -13.90 0.66
N GLU A 79 -1.52 -13.84 1.98
CA GLU A 79 -1.00 -14.94 2.79
C GLU A 79 -1.92 -16.17 2.72
N ARG A 80 -3.23 -15.97 2.77
CA ARG A 80 -4.22 -17.04 2.57
C ARG A 80 -4.09 -17.68 1.19
N THR A 81 -3.86 -16.89 0.16
CA THR A 81 -3.62 -17.39 -1.21
C THR A 81 -2.32 -18.20 -1.30
N LEU A 82 -1.22 -17.69 -0.77
CA LEU A 82 0.07 -18.41 -0.74
C LEU A 82 -0.05 -19.75 0.00
N HIS A 83 -0.78 -19.77 1.10
CA HIS A 83 -1.07 -20.98 1.87
C HIS A 83 -1.97 -21.96 1.10
N SER A 84 -3.00 -21.46 0.41
CA SER A 84 -3.87 -22.31 -0.41
C SER A 84 -3.11 -22.94 -1.57
N LEU A 85 -2.23 -22.16 -2.22
CA LEU A 85 -1.33 -22.66 -3.25
C LEU A 85 -0.32 -23.66 -2.69
N SER A 86 0.17 -23.51 -1.45
CA SER A 86 1.14 -24.48 -0.90
C SER A 86 0.58 -25.88 -0.70
N ARG A 87 -0.76 -26.00 -0.60
CA ARG A 87 -1.47 -27.27 -0.41
C ARG A 87 -1.99 -27.85 -1.73
N TRP A 88 -2.02 -27.07 -2.80
CA TRP A 88 -2.46 -27.54 -4.11
C TRP A 88 -1.33 -28.31 -4.81
N ASN A 89 -1.65 -29.50 -5.30
CA ASN A 89 -0.70 -30.35 -6.01
C ASN A 89 -0.97 -30.31 -7.52
N GLY A 90 0.08 -30.13 -8.30
CA GLY A 90 0.03 -30.11 -9.77
C GLY A 90 0.17 -28.72 -10.35
N GLU A 91 -0.61 -28.45 -11.40
CA GLU A 91 -0.56 -27.20 -12.14
C GLU A 91 -1.75 -26.30 -11.80
N VAL A 92 -1.53 -25.00 -11.94
CA VAL A 92 -2.54 -23.95 -11.85
C VAL A 92 -2.51 -23.09 -13.10
N GLU A 93 -3.66 -22.57 -13.51
CA GLU A 93 -3.72 -21.53 -14.53
C GLU A 93 -3.40 -20.18 -13.88
N VAL A 94 -2.42 -19.46 -14.42
CA VAL A 94 -1.98 -18.17 -13.90
C VAL A 94 -2.51 -17.06 -14.81
N VAL A 95 -3.21 -16.11 -14.19
CA VAL A 95 -3.74 -14.91 -14.83
C VAL A 95 -3.15 -13.69 -14.14
N LEU A 96 -2.56 -12.78 -14.92
CA LEU A 96 -2.10 -11.48 -14.44
C LEU A 96 -3.15 -10.42 -14.79
N HIS A 97 -3.69 -9.77 -13.78
CA HIS A 97 -4.63 -8.65 -13.90
C HIS A 97 -3.92 -7.37 -13.47
N ARG A 98 -3.81 -6.40 -14.36
CA ARG A 98 -3.19 -5.11 -14.11
C ARG A 98 -4.25 -4.05 -14.00
N VAL A 99 -4.20 -3.28 -12.93
CA VAL A 99 -5.11 -2.16 -12.70
C VAL A 99 -4.31 -0.86 -12.80
N TYR A 100 -4.64 -0.05 -13.79
CA TYR A 100 -4.08 1.27 -14.05
C TYR A 100 -4.98 2.38 -13.50
N LEU A 101 -4.53 3.62 -13.54
CA LEU A 101 -5.35 4.78 -13.16
C LEU A 101 -6.62 4.94 -14.00
N CYS A 102 -6.55 4.53 -15.27
CA CYS A 102 -7.56 4.73 -16.30
C CYS A 102 -8.25 3.44 -16.78
N GLY A 103 -7.90 2.27 -16.26
CA GLY A 103 -8.43 1.02 -16.81
C GLY A 103 -7.67 -0.20 -16.35
N GLU A 104 -7.95 -1.32 -16.98
CA GLU A 104 -7.41 -2.62 -16.59
C GLU A 104 -7.00 -3.46 -17.79
N GLU A 105 -6.01 -4.33 -17.59
CA GLU A 105 -5.53 -5.30 -18.59
C GLU A 105 -5.49 -6.67 -17.94
N THR A 106 -6.03 -7.69 -18.62
CA THR A 106 -5.90 -9.09 -18.17
C THR A 106 -5.07 -9.86 -19.17
N ARG A 107 -4.03 -10.54 -18.68
CA ARG A 107 -3.15 -11.40 -19.47
C ARG A 107 -3.10 -12.80 -18.90
N MET A 108 -3.46 -13.78 -19.73
CA MET A 108 -3.24 -15.19 -19.40
C MET A 108 -1.75 -15.51 -19.51
N LEU A 109 -1.14 -15.96 -18.41
CA LEU A 109 0.25 -16.44 -18.40
C LEU A 109 0.33 -17.93 -18.74
N GLY A 110 -0.79 -18.67 -18.57
CA GLY A 110 -0.92 -20.07 -18.95
C GLY A 110 -0.87 -21.01 -17.75
N ARG A 111 -0.68 -22.31 -18.01
CA ARG A 111 -0.57 -23.33 -16.95
C ARG A 111 0.87 -23.40 -16.45
N HIS A 112 1.02 -23.34 -15.13
CA HIS A 112 2.31 -23.40 -14.45
C HIS A 112 2.26 -24.38 -13.30
N ALA A 113 3.43 -24.90 -12.91
CA ALA A 113 3.53 -25.65 -11.68
C ALA A 113 3.16 -24.74 -10.50
N THR A 114 2.49 -25.31 -9.50
CA THR A 114 2.05 -24.53 -8.33
C THR A 114 3.22 -23.88 -7.59
N SER A 115 4.40 -24.52 -7.59
CA SER A 115 5.63 -23.94 -7.07
C SER A 115 6.06 -22.68 -7.84
N GLU A 116 5.99 -22.71 -9.18
CA GLU A 116 6.35 -21.56 -10.02
C GLU A 116 5.38 -20.38 -9.80
N ALA A 117 4.07 -20.66 -9.70
CA ALA A 117 3.09 -19.64 -9.38
C ALA A 117 3.32 -19.01 -8.00
N ARG A 118 3.75 -19.80 -7.01
CA ARG A 118 4.12 -19.29 -5.69
C ARG A 118 5.39 -18.46 -5.73
N ASP A 119 6.43 -18.92 -6.44
CA ASP A 119 7.69 -18.19 -6.57
C ASP A 119 7.48 -16.85 -7.28
N LEU A 120 6.61 -16.82 -8.30
CA LEU A 120 6.20 -15.58 -8.97
C LEU A 120 5.53 -14.61 -8.00
N LEU A 121 4.57 -15.10 -7.19
CA LEU A 121 3.91 -14.26 -6.20
C LEU A 121 4.90 -13.77 -5.13
N ILE A 122 5.78 -14.62 -4.61
CA ILE A 122 6.80 -14.27 -3.61
C ILE A 122 7.78 -13.21 -4.13
N SER A 123 8.15 -13.28 -5.42
CA SER A 123 9.06 -12.32 -6.06
C SER A 123 8.44 -10.93 -6.28
N HIS A 124 7.10 -10.81 -6.25
CA HIS A 124 6.37 -9.54 -6.39
C HIS A 124 5.52 -9.30 -5.14
N LEU A 125 6.11 -8.68 -4.11
CA LEU A 125 5.47 -8.48 -2.80
C LEU A 125 4.31 -7.48 -2.83
N ASP A 126 4.32 -6.59 -3.81
CA ASP A 126 3.33 -5.56 -4.09
C ASP A 126 2.08 -6.10 -4.81
N TRP A 127 2.13 -7.32 -5.35
CA TRP A 127 0.99 -7.94 -6.00
C TRP A 127 0.03 -8.55 -4.98
N ASP A 128 -1.26 -8.39 -5.22
CA ASP A 128 -2.30 -9.16 -4.54
C ASP A 128 -2.56 -10.46 -5.31
N ALA A 129 -3.19 -11.44 -4.67
CA ALA A 129 -3.58 -12.65 -5.38
C ALA A 129 -4.83 -13.30 -4.79
N LYS A 130 -5.63 -13.89 -5.67
CA LYS A 130 -6.79 -14.72 -5.36
C LYS A 130 -6.60 -16.06 -6.03
N PHE A 131 -6.78 -17.13 -5.27
CA PHE A 131 -6.76 -18.49 -5.80
C PHE A 131 -8.15 -19.09 -5.65
N ASP A 132 -8.71 -19.58 -6.74
CA ASP A 132 -10.00 -20.26 -6.74
C ASP A 132 -9.85 -21.78 -6.57
N ARG A 133 -10.98 -22.44 -6.29
CA ARG A 133 -11.02 -23.90 -6.12
C ARG A 133 -10.96 -24.64 -7.45
N THR A 134 -11.05 -23.94 -8.58
CA THR A 134 -10.99 -24.52 -9.93
C THR A 134 -9.55 -24.66 -10.43
N GLY A 135 -8.57 -24.12 -9.71
CA GLY A 135 -7.16 -24.21 -10.04
C GLY A 135 -6.63 -23.00 -10.81
N THR A 136 -7.32 -21.86 -10.76
CA THR A 136 -6.88 -20.62 -11.37
C THR A 136 -6.43 -19.65 -10.27
N VAL A 137 -5.24 -19.07 -10.46
CA VAL A 137 -4.69 -18.00 -9.63
C VAL A 137 -4.71 -16.70 -10.42
N VAL A 138 -5.43 -15.72 -9.89
CA VAL A 138 -5.45 -14.35 -10.40
C VAL A 138 -4.51 -13.52 -9.54
N MET A 139 -3.41 -13.06 -10.13
CA MET A 139 -2.46 -12.14 -9.53
C MET A 139 -2.79 -10.72 -9.98
N GLU A 140 -2.95 -9.81 -9.04
CA GLU A 140 -3.35 -8.42 -9.30
C GLU A 140 -2.14 -7.49 -9.06
N GLU A 141 -1.75 -6.76 -10.10
CA GLU A 141 -0.70 -5.74 -10.07
C GLU A 141 -1.36 -4.35 -10.19
N LYS A 142 -1.18 -3.50 -9.19
CA LYS A 142 -1.66 -2.11 -9.23
C LYS A 142 -0.57 -1.20 -9.77
N ILE A 143 -0.83 -0.62 -10.94
CA ILE A 143 0.10 0.25 -11.63
C ILE A 143 -0.37 1.68 -11.46
N ASP A 144 0.43 2.46 -10.73
CA ASP A 144 0.20 3.88 -10.51
C ASP A 144 0.70 4.70 -11.73
N ASP A 145 0.13 4.41 -12.90
CA ASP A 145 0.34 5.08 -14.20
C ASP A 145 -0.87 4.86 -15.12
N LEU A 146 -0.92 5.57 -16.25
CA LEU A 146 -1.87 5.33 -17.34
C LEU A 146 -1.49 4.07 -18.13
N SER A 147 -2.51 3.30 -18.52
CA SER A 147 -2.30 2.13 -19.39
C SER A 147 -1.74 2.56 -20.74
N PRO A 148 -0.97 1.70 -21.44
CA PRO A 148 -0.45 2.02 -22.78
C PRO A 148 -1.53 2.44 -23.78
N ALA A 149 -2.74 1.86 -23.67
CA ALA A 149 -3.88 2.23 -24.51
C ALA A 149 -4.36 3.67 -24.21
N CYS A 150 -4.51 3.99 -22.92
CA CYS A 150 -5.02 5.28 -22.45
C CYS A 150 -4.14 6.46 -22.85
N ARG A 151 -2.81 6.30 -22.91
CA ARG A 151 -1.87 7.43 -23.14
C ARG A 151 -2.16 8.23 -24.42
N SER A 152 -2.74 7.59 -25.43
CA SER A 152 -3.01 8.22 -26.72
C SER A 152 -4.39 8.86 -26.83
N THR A 153 -5.35 8.36 -26.04
CA THR A 153 -6.78 8.68 -26.14
C THR A 153 -7.35 9.33 -24.89
N SER A 154 -6.63 9.47 -23.79
CA SER A 154 -7.21 9.99 -22.54
C SER A 154 -7.44 11.50 -22.56
N TYR A 155 -8.65 11.90 -22.17
CA TYR A 155 -9.02 13.29 -21.93
C TYR A 155 -9.69 13.44 -20.57
N ILE A 156 -9.39 14.52 -19.85
CA ILE A 156 -10.12 14.91 -18.63
C ILE A 156 -11.01 16.10 -18.98
N GLY A 157 -12.28 16.05 -18.59
CA GLY A 157 -13.24 17.10 -18.89
C GLY A 157 -14.46 17.05 -17.98
N LEU A 158 -15.45 17.88 -18.32
CA LEU A 158 -16.76 17.87 -17.69
C LEU A 158 -17.68 16.82 -18.31
N ASP A 159 -18.36 16.03 -17.49
CA ASP A 159 -19.48 15.21 -17.92
C ASP A 159 -20.81 15.98 -17.86
N GLU A 160 -21.91 15.32 -18.27
CA GLU A 160 -23.24 15.94 -18.34
C GLU A 160 -23.81 16.35 -16.98
N ASP A 161 -23.31 15.76 -15.89
CA ASP A 161 -23.75 16.02 -14.52
C ASP A 161 -22.86 17.06 -13.81
N GLY A 162 -21.89 17.63 -14.54
CA GLY A 162 -20.96 18.63 -14.01
C GLY A 162 -19.81 18.03 -13.21
N ASN A 163 -19.50 16.74 -13.38
CA ASN A 163 -18.34 16.14 -12.73
C ASN A 163 -17.10 16.23 -13.61
N LEU A 164 -15.96 16.39 -12.94
CA LEU A 164 -14.66 16.14 -13.54
C LEU A 164 -14.51 14.63 -13.75
N SER A 165 -14.32 14.23 -14.99
CA SER A 165 -14.28 12.84 -15.42
C SER A 165 -13.15 12.60 -16.43
N LEU A 166 -12.59 11.39 -16.42
CA LEU A 166 -11.68 10.87 -17.42
C LEU A 166 -12.48 10.17 -18.53
N PHE A 167 -12.11 10.40 -19.78
CA PHE A 167 -12.76 9.88 -20.97
C PHE A 167 -11.77 9.15 -21.88
N ASP A 168 -12.26 8.14 -22.59
CA ASP A 168 -11.55 7.50 -23.70
C ASP A 168 -11.92 8.20 -25.02
N GLY A 169 -11.09 9.15 -25.42
CA GLY A 169 -11.34 10.11 -26.48
C GLY A 169 -11.94 11.42 -25.94
N PRO A 170 -12.29 12.37 -26.83
CA PRO A 170 -12.91 13.63 -26.43
C PRO A 170 -14.19 13.41 -25.59
N PRO A 171 -14.50 14.28 -24.60
CA PRO A 171 -15.64 14.10 -23.70
C PRO A 171 -16.96 13.91 -24.44
N ARG A 172 -17.62 12.78 -24.19
CA ARG A 172 -18.97 12.43 -24.63
C ARG A 172 -19.65 11.64 -23.51
N LYS A 173 -20.97 11.50 -23.59
CA LYS A 173 -21.75 10.80 -22.57
C LYS A 173 -21.34 9.33 -22.40
N ASP A 174 -20.97 8.68 -23.49
CA ASP A 174 -20.82 7.24 -23.62
C ASP A 174 -19.39 6.72 -23.42
N ASN A 175 -18.41 7.62 -23.27
CA ASN A 175 -16.99 7.26 -23.13
C ASN A 175 -16.37 7.69 -21.79
N VAL A 176 -17.19 7.87 -20.74
CA VAL A 176 -16.70 8.09 -19.37
C VAL A 176 -16.01 6.83 -18.87
N VAL A 177 -14.73 6.97 -18.53
CA VAL A 177 -13.89 5.90 -17.96
C VAL A 177 -13.94 5.94 -16.43
N ARG A 178 -13.82 7.14 -15.86
CA ARG A 178 -13.79 7.33 -14.40
C ARG A 178 -14.25 8.72 -14.03
N THR A 179 -15.21 8.80 -13.11
CA THR A 179 -15.64 10.05 -12.50
C THR A 179 -14.85 10.33 -11.22
N PHE A 180 -14.42 11.57 -11.03
CA PHE A 180 -13.62 11.98 -9.87
C PHE A 180 -14.47 12.70 -8.82
N PHE A 181 -14.88 13.93 -9.10
CA PHE A 181 -15.60 14.80 -8.17
C PHE A 181 -16.43 15.83 -8.94
N GLN A 182 -17.46 16.35 -8.30
CA GLN A 182 -18.35 17.33 -8.91
C GLN A 182 -17.75 18.73 -8.79
N LEU A 183 -17.79 19.52 -9.86
CA LEU A 183 -17.27 20.89 -9.85
C LEU A 183 -18.39 21.90 -9.56
N ASP A 184 -18.05 22.98 -8.85
CA ASP A 184 -18.91 24.16 -8.75
C ASP A 184 -18.80 24.96 -10.06
N VAL A 185 -19.77 24.75 -10.97
CA VAL A 185 -19.81 25.42 -12.28
C VAL A 185 -19.89 26.94 -12.14
N GLY A 186 -20.58 27.46 -11.12
CA GLY A 186 -20.67 28.91 -10.89
C GLY A 186 -19.32 29.51 -10.49
N LEU A 187 -18.58 28.82 -9.64
CA LEU A 187 -17.22 29.21 -9.28
C LEU A 187 -16.29 29.10 -10.50
N LEU A 188 -16.35 28.01 -11.26
CA LEU A 188 -15.55 27.83 -12.48
C LEU A 188 -15.76 28.98 -13.47
N GLU A 189 -17.01 29.33 -13.77
CA GLU A 189 -17.36 30.38 -14.73
C GLU A 189 -16.85 31.76 -14.33
N SER A 190 -16.78 32.03 -13.02
CA SER A 190 -16.32 33.31 -12.49
C SER A 190 -14.81 33.39 -12.29
N SER A 191 -14.14 32.27 -12.02
CA SER A 191 -12.72 32.21 -11.69
C SER A 191 -11.82 31.87 -12.89
N LEU A 192 -12.30 31.09 -13.86
CA LEU A 192 -11.51 30.65 -15.00
C LEU A 192 -11.63 31.57 -16.21
N SER A 193 -10.57 31.60 -17.02
CA SER A 193 -10.63 32.24 -18.33
C SER A 193 -11.55 31.46 -19.28
N LYS A 194 -12.12 32.14 -20.28
CA LYS A 194 -12.95 31.49 -21.31
C LYS A 194 -12.22 30.37 -22.05
N GLU A 195 -10.91 30.53 -22.26
CA GLU A 195 -10.07 29.52 -22.88
C GLU A 195 -9.98 28.26 -22.03
N ARG A 196 -9.76 28.40 -20.72
CA ARG A 196 -9.68 27.25 -19.79
C ARG A 196 -11.01 26.53 -19.62
N LEU A 197 -12.12 27.28 -19.60
CA LEU A 197 -13.45 26.68 -19.64
C LEU A 197 -13.69 25.90 -20.93
N HIS A 198 -13.23 26.43 -22.06
CA HIS A 198 -13.34 25.75 -23.35
C HIS A 198 -12.48 24.48 -23.42
N GLU A 199 -11.25 24.51 -22.89
CA GLU A 199 -10.41 23.31 -22.75
C GLU A 199 -11.09 22.25 -21.87
N LEU A 200 -11.65 22.64 -20.72
CA LEU A 200 -12.34 21.71 -19.83
C LEU A 200 -13.58 21.10 -20.48
N ALA A 201 -14.34 21.89 -21.25
CA ALA A 201 -15.53 21.42 -21.97
C ALA A 201 -15.20 20.51 -23.17
N ASN A 202 -14.13 20.81 -23.91
CA ASN A 202 -13.69 19.99 -25.05
C ASN A 202 -12.80 18.81 -24.65
N GLY A 203 -12.37 18.77 -23.39
CA GLY A 203 -11.43 17.80 -22.85
C GLY A 203 -9.99 18.26 -22.95
N ILE A 204 -9.27 18.12 -21.83
CA ILE A 204 -7.85 18.33 -21.70
C ILE A 204 -7.16 16.98 -21.92
N LYS A 205 -6.36 16.88 -22.98
CA LYS A 205 -5.62 15.64 -23.26
C LYS A 205 -4.58 15.38 -22.17
N VAL A 206 -4.50 14.15 -21.70
CA VAL A 206 -3.46 13.68 -20.77
C VAL A 206 -2.78 12.44 -21.31
N SER A 207 -1.47 12.43 -21.30
CA SER A 207 -0.65 11.38 -21.92
C SER A 207 0.23 10.62 -20.94
N ASP A 208 0.43 11.19 -19.75
CA ASP A 208 1.16 10.57 -18.65
C ASP A 208 0.52 10.90 -17.30
N LYS A 209 1.05 10.26 -16.26
CA LYS A 209 0.62 10.42 -14.88
C LYS A 209 0.80 11.85 -14.35
N ASP A 210 1.85 12.56 -14.75
CA ASP A 210 2.14 13.88 -14.23
C ASP A 210 1.13 14.90 -14.77
N GLU A 211 0.80 14.82 -16.07
CA GLU A 211 -0.29 15.59 -16.68
C GLU A 211 -1.63 15.25 -16.04
N TYR A 212 -1.93 13.96 -15.87
CA TYR A 212 -3.14 13.48 -15.21
C TYR A 212 -3.32 14.09 -13.80
N ASN A 213 -2.27 14.01 -12.96
CA ASN A 213 -2.31 14.53 -11.60
C ASN A 213 -2.36 16.07 -11.57
N SER A 214 -1.66 16.73 -12.51
CA SER A 214 -1.66 18.19 -12.63
C SER A 214 -3.06 18.73 -12.93
N VAL A 215 -3.79 18.08 -13.84
CA VAL A 215 -5.18 18.47 -14.16
C VAL A 215 -6.07 18.26 -12.94
N LEU A 216 -6.02 17.09 -12.30
CA LEU A 216 -6.83 16.83 -11.10
C LEU A 216 -6.58 17.85 -9.99
N SER A 217 -5.32 18.17 -9.73
CA SER A 217 -4.94 19.17 -8.71
C SER A 217 -5.31 20.59 -9.12
N THR A 218 -5.33 20.91 -10.41
CA THR A 218 -5.73 22.24 -10.89
C THR A 218 -7.22 22.48 -10.66
N PHE A 219 -8.04 21.44 -10.83
CA PHE A 219 -9.49 21.57 -10.72
C PHE A 219 -10.05 21.22 -9.34
N SER A 220 -9.24 20.65 -8.43
CA SER A 220 -9.68 20.33 -7.06
C SER A 220 -10.13 21.55 -6.27
N ASP A 221 -9.55 22.73 -6.52
CA ASP A 221 -9.93 23.99 -5.87
C ASP A 221 -11.38 24.42 -6.20
N TYR A 222 -11.98 23.82 -7.23
CA TYR A 222 -13.35 24.06 -7.66
C TYR A 222 -14.28 22.89 -7.34
N ALA A 223 -13.81 21.89 -6.59
CA ALA A 223 -14.64 20.77 -6.16
C ALA A 223 -15.73 21.25 -5.20
N LEU A 224 -16.94 20.70 -5.33
CA LEU A 224 -17.95 20.88 -4.30
C LEU A 224 -17.49 20.18 -3.03
N GLU A 225 -17.57 20.86 -1.89
CA GLU A 225 -17.09 20.41 -0.57
C GLU A 225 -17.64 19.03 -0.16
N ARG A 226 -18.82 18.65 -0.65
CA ARG A 226 -19.41 17.31 -0.43
C ARG A 226 -18.68 16.17 -1.17
N SER A 227 -17.89 16.48 -2.19
CA SER A 227 -17.21 15.52 -3.07
C SER A 227 -15.70 15.41 -2.83
N GLU A 228 -15.10 16.30 -2.03
CA GLU A 228 -13.67 16.24 -1.67
C GLU A 228 -13.27 14.93 -0.96
N SER A 229 -14.20 14.28 -0.28
CA SER A 229 -13.96 12.99 0.40
C SER A 229 -13.56 11.85 -0.55
N VAL A 230 -13.82 11.98 -1.85
CA VAL A 230 -13.48 10.98 -2.89
C VAL A 230 -12.02 11.13 -3.38
N LEU A 231 -11.39 12.28 -3.16
CA LEU A 231 -10.01 12.56 -3.57
C LEU A 231 -8.96 11.91 -2.66
N GLN A 232 -9.33 11.48 -1.45
CA GLN A 232 -8.37 10.91 -0.52
C GLN A 232 -8.04 9.45 -0.88
N PRO A 233 -6.75 9.09 -0.99
CA PRO A 233 -6.37 7.68 -1.10
C PRO A 233 -6.91 6.95 0.13
N ARG A 234 -7.58 5.82 -0.06
CA ARG A 234 -7.87 4.90 1.05
C ARG A 234 -6.53 4.41 1.59
N THR A 235 -6.12 4.98 2.72
CA THR A 235 -4.98 4.53 3.54
C THR A 235 -5.23 3.17 4.15
#